data_AF-A0A3A4P6P0-F1
#
_entry.id   AF-A0A3A4P6P0-F1
#
_cell.length_a   1.000
_cell.length_b   1.000
_cell.length_c   1.000
_cell.angle_alpha   90.00
_cell.angle_beta   90.00
_cell.angle_gamma   90.00
#
_symmetry.space_group_name_H-M   'P 1'
#
loop_
_entity.id
_entity.type
_entity.pdbx_description
1 polymer ?
#
loop_
_entity_poly.entity_id
_entity_poly.type
_entity_poly.pdbx_seq_one_letter_code
_entity_poly.pdbx_strand_id
1 'polypeptide(L)'
;MTTIWSEIITQLPGLYLQDQHPPGSGIAVSVEKHENGGWILHYAKEKTDSLQHGAEGPFDAAYLYEKLKFLYRDIGYTPQLRDEELKALHLPDSQEVYTERVFAHLPGRLIGSQRIAESGMDWVVNYSVGKNADHTYTLYSCSARGDDDFLAEPEIEELGTFALHDLLEELRIYGFRPDDYAGLCEIEASSWQEILRALPGRRVENQRPEEDRCAVSLVAHNRECWTLFYAVPIADNRYRLNELATLSAKDVYKKVYDLTGCLLSVNDRKKVQLPELIDIYGETLSKKMKGDYIGGVPSVNMSKRYNETYVTVQNNKDDSRLFYFTSAEELITLGRTGRKINVHKLGPYKDVDLGKFIVDIEPHVDLLELILKLDESKIEGIRELSKRLKKITNLD
;
A
#
# COMPACT_ATOMS: atom_id res chain seq x y z
N MET A 1 2.65 53.18 -46.64
CA MET A 1 3.86 53.67 -45.95
C MET A 1 4.73 52.47 -45.67
N THR A 2 6.04 52.56 -45.82
CA THR A 2 6.94 51.48 -45.40
C THR A 2 7.26 51.69 -43.92
N THR A 3 6.64 50.91 -43.05
CA THR A 3 6.86 50.97 -41.60
C THR A 3 8.30 50.55 -41.28
N ILE A 4 9.10 51.46 -40.68
CA ILE A 4 10.49 51.17 -40.30
C ILE A 4 10.48 50.49 -38.93
N TRP A 5 10.40 49.16 -38.93
CA TRP A 5 10.30 48.35 -37.71
C TRP A 5 11.45 48.57 -36.72
N SER A 6 12.66 48.83 -37.21
CA SER A 6 13.82 49.12 -36.34
C SER A 6 13.63 50.35 -35.46
N GLU A 7 12.85 51.35 -35.89
CA GLU A 7 12.55 52.55 -35.09
C GLU A 7 11.44 52.33 -34.06
N ILE A 8 10.53 51.40 -34.33
CA ILE A 8 9.45 51.02 -33.41
C ILE A 8 10.01 50.18 -32.28
N ILE A 9 10.91 49.26 -32.60
CA ILE A 9 11.57 48.38 -31.62
C ILE A 9 12.33 49.18 -30.56
N THR A 10 13.05 50.23 -30.97
CA THR A 10 13.81 51.08 -30.05
C THR A 10 12.94 51.94 -29.13
N GLN A 11 11.64 52.03 -29.40
CA GLN A 11 10.67 52.77 -28.59
C GLN A 11 9.93 51.87 -27.58
N LEU A 12 10.03 50.55 -27.70
CA LEU A 12 9.39 49.63 -26.77
C LEU A 12 10.29 49.42 -25.51
N PRO A 13 9.74 49.60 -24.29
CA PRO A 13 10.49 49.37 -23.05
C PRO A 13 10.85 47.89 -22.82
N GLY A 14 11.93 47.62 -22.09
CA GLY A 14 12.31 46.26 -21.70
C GLY A 14 13.19 45.52 -22.72
N LEU A 15 13.26 44.20 -22.58
CA LEU A 15 14.02 43.33 -23.47
C LEU A 15 13.18 43.02 -24.72
N TYR A 16 13.66 43.47 -25.87
CA TYR A 16 13.09 43.12 -27.15
C TYR A 16 13.36 41.65 -27.52
N LEU A 17 12.32 40.95 -27.97
CA LEU A 17 12.39 39.53 -28.30
C LEU A 17 12.79 39.35 -29.77
N GLN A 18 14.09 39.13 -30.02
CA GLN A 18 14.71 39.35 -31.34
C GLN A 18 14.24 38.38 -32.42
N ASP A 19 13.88 37.16 -32.05
CA ASP A 19 13.50 36.08 -32.98
C ASP A 19 11.99 35.96 -33.22
N GLN A 20 11.17 36.79 -32.57
CA GLN A 20 9.70 36.68 -32.67
C GLN A 20 9.11 37.40 -33.89
N HIS A 21 9.97 37.76 -34.84
CA HIS A 21 9.62 38.50 -36.03
C HIS A 21 9.77 37.64 -37.27
N PRO A 22 8.76 36.84 -37.64
CA PRO A 22 8.64 36.40 -39.02
C PRO A 22 8.72 37.64 -39.91
N PRO A 23 9.59 37.69 -40.94
CA PRO A 23 9.60 38.79 -41.89
C PRO A 23 8.18 39.05 -42.42
N GLY A 24 7.65 40.25 -42.22
CA GLY A 24 6.28 40.61 -42.63
C GLY A 24 5.16 40.28 -41.63
N SER A 25 5.48 39.86 -40.40
CA SER A 25 4.51 39.60 -39.32
C SER A 25 3.72 40.83 -38.86
N GLY A 26 4.28 42.02 -39.04
CA GLY A 26 3.65 43.27 -38.62
C GLY A 26 3.51 43.42 -37.10
N ILE A 27 4.29 42.69 -36.30
CA ILE A 27 4.20 42.69 -34.83
C ILE A 27 5.60 42.89 -34.26
N ALA A 28 5.73 43.71 -33.23
CA ALA A 28 6.93 43.87 -32.40
C ALA A 28 6.60 43.74 -30.93
N VAL A 29 7.47 43.05 -30.19
CA VAL A 29 7.24 42.73 -28.79
C VAL A 29 8.51 42.90 -27.94
N SER A 30 8.35 43.50 -26.77
CA SER A 30 9.36 43.48 -25.72
C SER A 30 8.72 43.14 -24.36
N VAL A 31 9.54 42.62 -23.46
CA VAL A 31 9.10 42.20 -22.12
C VAL A 31 9.98 42.87 -21.07
N GLU A 32 9.35 43.37 -20.01
CA GLU A 32 10.03 43.96 -18.86
C GLU A 32 9.66 43.20 -17.58
N LYS A 33 10.64 42.92 -16.74
CA LYS A 33 10.38 42.38 -15.40
C LYS A 33 10.00 43.51 -14.45
N HIS A 34 8.80 43.46 -13.89
CA HIS A 34 8.28 44.44 -12.95
C HIS A 34 8.81 44.20 -11.52
N GLU A 35 8.90 45.25 -10.71
CA GLU A 35 9.44 45.21 -9.34
C GLU A 35 8.69 44.22 -8.42
N ASN A 36 7.40 44.00 -8.68
CA ASN A 36 6.56 43.06 -7.92
C ASN A 36 6.75 41.59 -8.31
N GLY A 37 7.71 41.27 -9.18
CA GLY A 37 8.06 39.90 -9.57
C GLY A 37 7.32 39.33 -10.79
N GLY A 38 6.35 40.06 -11.36
CA GLY A 38 5.68 39.71 -12.62
C GLY A 38 6.32 40.38 -13.85
N TRP A 39 5.75 40.15 -15.04
CA TRP A 39 6.28 40.65 -16.31
C TRP A 39 5.25 41.52 -17.06
N ILE A 40 5.72 42.63 -17.61
CA ILE A 40 4.93 43.52 -18.47
C ILE A 40 5.30 43.23 -19.92
N LEU A 41 4.28 43.04 -20.75
CA LEU A 41 4.38 42.82 -22.18
C LEU A 41 4.10 44.14 -22.90
N HIS A 42 5.06 44.63 -23.67
CA HIS A 42 4.89 45.76 -24.56
C HIS A 42 4.81 45.27 -26.00
N TYR A 43 3.92 45.86 -26.80
CA TYR A 43 3.79 45.48 -28.20
C TYR A 43 3.47 46.66 -29.11
N ALA A 44 3.86 46.49 -30.37
CA ALA A 44 3.40 47.29 -31.50
C ALA A 44 2.88 46.34 -32.59
N LYS A 45 1.62 46.49 -33.04
CA LYS A 45 0.99 45.65 -34.07
C LYS A 45 0.43 46.50 -35.20
N GLU A 46 0.82 46.18 -36.42
CA GLU A 46 0.31 46.76 -37.64
C GLU A 46 -1.13 46.28 -37.88
N LYS A 47 -2.02 47.24 -38.10
CA LYS A 47 -3.38 47.04 -38.58
C LYS A 47 -3.48 47.65 -39.98
N THR A 48 -4.52 47.26 -40.72
CA THR A 48 -4.77 47.62 -42.12
C THR A 48 -4.45 49.08 -42.48
N ASP A 49 -4.70 50.04 -41.57
CA ASP A 49 -4.43 51.47 -41.79
C ASP A 49 -3.70 52.19 -40.63
N SER A 50 -3.17 51.47 -39.63
CA SER A 50 -2.58 52.11 -38.44
C SER A 50 -1.64 51.20 -37.65
N LEU A 51 -0.77 51.78 -36.83
CA LEU A 51 0.05 51.04 -35.87
C LEU A 51 -0.56 51.15 -34.46
N GLN A 52 -0.88 50.01 -33.85
CA GLN A 52 -1.36 49.95 -32.47
C GLN A 52 -0.19 49.69 -31.53
N HIS A 53 0.00 50.55 -30.52
CA HIS A 53 0.89 50.28 -29.39
C HIS A 53 0.08 49.87 -28.16
N GLY A 54 0.66 49.02 -27.32
CA GLY A 54 0.05 48.61 -26.07
C GLY A 54 1.07 48.13 -25.05
N ALA A 55 0.65 48.14 -23.79
CA ALA A 55 1.33 47.51 -22.67
C ALA A 55 0.30 46.76 -21.83
N GLU A 56 0.61 45.52 -21.47
CA GLU A 56 -0.26 44.65 -20.68
C GLU A 56 0.53 43.97 -19.55
N GLY A 57 -0.07 43.80 -18.38
CA GLY A 57 0.55 43.17 -17.21
C GLY A 57 0.51 44.07 -15.95
N PRO A 58 1.24 43.71 -14.88
CA PRO A 58 2.18 42.59 -14.79
C PRO A 58 1.48 41.22 -14.76
N PHE A 59 2.03 40.25 -15.50
CA PHE A 59 1.60 38.86 -15.55
C PHE A 59 2.54 37.95 -14.75
N ASP A 60 2.06 36.75 -14.38
CA ASP A 60 2.98 35.64 -14.09
C ASP A 60 3.55 35.05 -15.40
N ALA A 61 4.45 34.09 -15.29
CA ALA A 61 5.13 33.51 -16.46
C ALA A 61 4.14 32.84 -17.42
N ALA A 62 3.17 32.06 -16.90
CA ALA A 62 2.16 31.37 -17.70
C ALA A 62 1.33 32.34 -18.54
N TYR A 63 0.76 33.37 -17.91
CA TYR A 63 -0.06 34.36 -18.61
C TYR A 63 0.77 35.20 -19.60
N LEU A 64 2.05 35.47 -19.31
CA LEU A 64 2.93 36.14 -20.26
C LEU A 64 3.08 35.30 -21.56
N TYR A 65 3.35 34.00 -21.44
CA TYR A 65 3.43 33.09 -22.59
C TYR A 65 2.10 33.01 -23.35
N GLU A 66 0.96 33.00 -22.66
CA GLU A 66 -0.37 33.07 -23.29
C GLU A 66 -0.56 34.33 -24.13
N LYS A 67 -0.18 35.48 -23.57
CA LYS A 67 -0.32 36.77 -24.24
C LYS A 67 0.60 36.90 -25.44
N LEU A 68 1.83 36.43 -25.32
CA LEU A 68 2.76 36.32 -26.45
C LEU A 68 2.15 35.50 -27.58
N LYS A 69 1.64 34.30 -27.30
CA LYS A 69 1.00 33.45 -28.32
C LYS A 69 -0.24 34.13 -28.94
N PHE A 70 -1.09 34.73 -28.12
CA PHE A 70 -2.31 35.39 -28.59
C PHE A 70 -2.01 36.50 -29.60
N LEU A 71 -0.95 37.28 -29.38
CA LEU A 71 -0.53 38.33 -30.31
C LEU A 71 -0.22 37.78 -31.71
N TYR A 72 0.44 36.61 -31.77
CA TYR A 72 0.88 35.96 -33.01
C TYR A 72 -0.13 34.94 -33.57
N ARG A 73 -1.29 34.74 -32.93
CA ARG A 73 -2.30 33.75 -33.33
C ARG A 73 -2.78 33.92 -34.77
N ASP A 74 -3.06 35.17 -35.17
CA ASP A 74 -3.61 35.48 -36.50
C ASP A 74 -2.64 35.17 -37.65
N ILE A 75 -1.35 35.05 -37.35
CA ILE A 75 -0.29 34.77 -38.33
C ILE A 75 0.25 33.34 -38.22
N GLY A 76 -0.35 32.49 -37.38
CA GLY A 76 -0.01 31.07 -37.25
C GLY A 76 1.40 30.80 -36.72
N TYR A 77 1.97 31.73 -35.94
CA TYR A 77 3.32 31.64 -35.40
C TYR A 77 3.28 31.44 -33.88
N THR A 78 4.06 30.47 -33.38
CA THR A 78 4.22 30.24 -31.93
C THR A 78 5.60 30.74 -31.51
N PRO A 79 5.68 31.79 -30.68
CA PRO A 79 6.96 32.37 -30.31
C PRO A 79 7.78 31.46 -29.37
N GLN A 80 9.08 31.30 -29.64
CA GLN A 80 10.02 30.56 -28.77
C GLN A 80 11.13 31.48 -28.28
N LEU A 81 11.19 31.73 -26.97
CA LEU A 81 12.22 32.55 -26.35
C LEU A 81 13.55 31.80 -26.28
N ARG A 82 14.65 32.48 -26.61
CA ARG A 82 15.99 31.89 -26.48
C ARG A 82 16.42 31.85 -25.02
N ASP A 83 17.29 30.89 -24.67
CA ASP A 83 17.84 30.74 -23.31
C ASP A 83 18.45 32.04 -22.74
N GLU A 84 19.11 32.83 -23.59
CA GLU A 84 19.69 34.12 -23.21
C GLU A 84 18.62 35.15 -22.84
N GLU A 85 17.48 35.14 -23.54
CA GLU A 85 16.34 36.02 -23.29
C GLU A 85 15.60 35.61 -22.01
N LEU A 86 15.37 34.30 -21.82
CA LEU A 86 14.81 33.73 -20.60
C LEU A 86 15.64 34.11 -19.38
N LYS A 87 16.96 33.94 -19.48
CA LYS A 87 17.91 34.28 -18.41
C LYS A 87 17.92 35.77 -18.11
N ALA A 88 17.91 36.63 -19.12
CA ALA A 88 17.87 38.09 -18.94
C ALA A 88 16.57 38.54 -18.25
N LEU A 89 15.44 37.93 -18.62
CA LEU A 89 14.11 38.20 -18.04
C LEU A 89 13.87 37.50 -16.70
N HIS A 90 14.79 36.62 -16.27
CA HIS A 90 14.57 35.68 -15.17
C HIS A 90 13.24 34.93 -15.30
N LEU A 91 12.87 34.58 -16.54
CA LEU A 91 11.64 33.89 -16.87
C LEU A 91 11.95 32.37 -16.91
N PRO A 92 11.17 31.52 -16.23
CA PRO A 92 11.28 30.07 -16.38
C PRO A 92 11.01 29.66 -17.83
N ASP A 93 11.56 28.54 -18.27
CA ASP A 93 11.29 28.06 -19.62
C ASP A 93 9.83 27.59 -19.78
N SER A 94 9.36 27.45 -21.01
CA SER A 94 7.95 27.10 -21.27
C SER A 94 7.59 25.69 -20.77
N GLN A 95 8.55 24.77 -20.69
CA GLN A 95 8.33 23.41 -20.20
C GLN A 95 8.20 23.38 -18.67
N GLU A 96 8.99 24.20 -17.96
CA GLU A 96 8.88 24.44 -16.53
C GLU A 96 7.52 25.05 -16.18
N VAL A 97 7.12 26.12 -16.89
CA VAL A 97 5.81 26.77 -16.69
C VAL A 97 4.65 25.82 -16.96
N TYR A 98 4.74 25.03 -18.03
CA TYR A 98 3.73 24.03 -18.34
C TYR A 98 3.65 22.96 -17.26
N THR A 99 4.79 22.45 -16.82
CA THR A 99 4.89 21.47 -15.73
C THR A 99 4.25 22.01 -14.45
N GLU A 100 4.51 23.27 -14.08
CA GLU A 100 3.88 23.93 -12.94
C GLU A 100 2.35 24.06 -13.11
N ARG A 101 1.87 24.42 -14.31
CA ARG A 101 0.43 24.43 -14.59
C ARG A 101 -0.19 23.05 -14.50
N VAL A 102 0.43 22.03 -15.10
CA VAL A 102 -0.04 20.64 -14.99
C VAL A 102 -0.13 20.22 -13.53
N PHE A 103 0.89 20.51 -12.73
CA PHE A 103 0.89 20.22 -11.31
C PHE A 103 -0.21 20.95 -10.53
N ALA A 104 -0.53 22.19 -10.89
CA ALA A 104 -1.61 22.93 -10.25
C ALA A 104 -3.01 22.33 -10.52
N HIS A 105 -3.16 21.62 -11.64
CA HIS A 105 -4.45 21.05 -12.05
C HIS A 105 -4.58 19.56 -11.70
N LEU A 106 -3.47 18.84 -11.49
CA LEU A 106 -3.50 17.43 -11.09
C LEU A 106 -4.09 17.24 -9.68
N PRO A 107 -5.17 16.48 -9.52
CA PRO A 107 -5.76 16.24 -8.21
C PRO A 107 -4.85 15.38 -7.33
N GLY A 108 -4.83 15.70 -6.04
CA GLY A 108 -4.15 14.88 -5.03
C GLY A 108 -2.65 15.07 -5.00
N ARG A 109 -1.92 13.99 -4.70
CA ARG A 109 -0.47 13.99 -4.48
C ARG A 109 0.26 13.35 -5.65
N LEU A 110 1.26 14.04 -6.17
CA LEU A 110 2.15 13.50 -7.21
C LEU A 110 2.92 12.27 -6.71
N ILE A 111 3.11 11.30 -7.59
CA ILE A 111 3.85 10.06 -7.33
C ILE A 111 4.99 9.89 -8.33
N GLY A 112 6.19 9.59 -7.81
CA GLY A 112 7.40 9.41 -8.61
C GLY A 112 7.85 10.64 -9.40
N SER A 113 8.85 10.45 -10.25
CA SER A 113 9.33 11.44 -11.23
C SER A 113 8.60 11.32 -12.56
N GLN A 114 8.63 12.38 -13.37
CA GLN A 114 8.22 12.40 -14.78
C GLN A 114 8.72 11.16 -15.53
N ARG A 115 7.85 10.51 -16.31
CA ARG A 115 8.20 9.32 -17.09
C ARG A 115 7.98 9.54 -18.58
N ILE A 116 8.91 9.02 -19.39
CA ILE A 116 8.81 8.99 -20.84
C ILE A 116 7.95 7.79 -21.24
N ALA A 117 6.89 7.99 -22.03
CA ALA A 117 6.06 6.89 -22.51
C ALA A 117 6.88 5.94 -23.40
N GLU A 118 6.64 4.63 -23.30
CA GLU A 118 7.36 3.60 -24.07
C GLU A 118 7.14 3.67 -25.60
N SER A 119 6.25 4.56 -26.07
CA SER A 119 5.85 4.68 -27.48
C SER A 119 6.87 5.36 -28.40
N GLY A 120 8.04 5.77 -27.88
CA GLY A 120 9.11 6.40 -28.67
C GLY A 120 8.79 7.83 -29.15
N MET A 121 7.72 8.43 -28.64
CA MET A 121 7.43 9.87 -28.74
C MET A 121 7.70 10.53 -27.38
N ASP A 122 8.14 11.79 -27.38
CA ASP A 122 8.53 12.59 -26.21
C ASP A 122 7.33 12.97 -25.32
N TRP A 123 6.59 11.99 -24.84
CA TRP A 123 5.52 12.17 -23.87
C TRP A 123 6.10 12.14 -22.47
N VAL A 124 5.95 13.23 -21.73
CA VAL A 124 6.13 13.25 -20.29
C VAL A 124 4.80 12.95 -19.64
N VAL A 125 4.68 11.81 -18.97
CA VAL A 125 3.48 11.47 -18.19
C VAL A 125 3.75 11.72 -16.71
N ASN A 126 2.88 12.52 -16.11
CA ASN A 126 2.82 12.76 -14.68
C ASN A 126 1.67 11.95 -14.09
N TYR A 127 1.88 11.42 -12.88
CA TYR A 127 0.86 10.65 -12.17
C TYR A 127 0.61 11.28 -10.80
N SER A 128 -0.65 11.33 -10.40
CA SER A 128 -1.04 11.79 -9.07
C SER A 128 -2.12 10.89 -8.47
N VAL A 129 -2.19 10.87 -7.15
CA VAL A 129 -3.16 10.06 -6.41
C VAL A 129 -3.97 10.96 -5.48
N GLY A 130 -5.28 10.99 -5.70
CA GLY A 130 -6.25 11.63 -4.80
C GLY A 130 -6.77 10.63 -3.77
N LYS A 131 -6.96 11.06 -2.52
CA LYS A 131 -7.60 10.25 -1.47
C LYS A 131 -9.07 10.62 -1.37
N ASN A 132 -9.94 9.63 -1.46
CA ASN A 132 -11.39 9.80 -1.39
C ASN A 132 -11.92 9.70 0.04
N ALA A 133 -13.14 10.19 0.26
CA ALA A 133 -13.80 10.19 1.57
C ALA A 133 -14.13 8.78 2.10
N ASP A 134 -14.27 7.80 1.21
CA ASP A 134 -14.60 6.41 1.51
C ASP A 134 -13.37 5.51 1.73
N HIS A 135 -12.19 6.12 1.93
CA HIS A 135 -10.91 5.44 2.09
C HIS A 135 -10.41 4.70 0.83
N THR A 136 -10.94 5.04 -0.36
CA THR A 136 -10.35 4.67 -1.64
C THR A 136 -9.39 5.75 -2.15
N TYR A 137 -8.67 5.42 -3.23
CA TYR A 137 -7.68 6.28 -3.85
C TYR A 137 -7.91 6.30 -5.36
N THR A 138 -7.94 7.48 -5.96
CA THR A 138 -8.08 7.66 -7.41
C THR A 138 -6.72 7.98 -8.01
N LEU A 139 -6.31 7.21 -9.01
CA LEU A 139 -5.10 7.42 -9.77
C LEU A 139 -5.42 8.25 -11.01
N TYR A 140 -4.70 9.36 -11.16
CA TYR A 140 -4.78 10.24 -12.31
C TYR A 140 -3.47 10.18 -13.10
N SER A 141 -3.58 10.25 -14.42
CA SER A 141 -2.46 10.55 -15.30
C SER A 141 -2.71 11.89 -15.99
N CYS A 142 -1.63 12.60 -16.27
CA CYS A 142 -1.62 13.71 -17.20
C CYS A 142 -0.44 13.54 -18.13
N SER A 143 -0.73 13.43 -19.42
CA SER A 143 0.28 13.33 -20.46
C SER A 143 0.55 14.71 -21.06
N ALA A 144 1.81 14.98 -21.32
CA ALA A 144 2.31 16.21 -21.90
C ALA A 144 3.21 15.86 -23.09
N ARG A 145 2.98 16.42 -24.28
CA ARG A 145 3.97 16.34 -25.36
C ARG A 145 4.91 17.54 -25.35
N GLY A 146 6.14 17.34 -25.79
CA GLY A 146 7.09 18.43 -26.03
C GLY A 146 6.67 19.40 -27.15
N ASP A 147 5.78 19.00 -28.05
CA ASP A 147 5.21 19.81 -29.14
C ASP A 147 3.75 20.24 -28.91
N ASP A 148 3.14 19.82 -27.79
CA ASP A 148 1.81 20.29 -27.43
C ASP A 148 1.84 21.80 -27.18
N ASP A 149 0.70 22.43 -27.40
CA ASP A 149 0.48 23.78 -26.94
C ASP A 149 0.72 23.82 -25.42
N PHE A 150 1.83 24.42 -24.96
CA PHE A 150 2.13 24.63 -23.53
C PHE A 150 1.05 25.46 -22.79
N LEU A 151 -0.03 25.85 -23.48
CA LEU A 151 -1.18 26.57 -22.98
C LEU A 151 -2.49 25.78 -23.15
N ALA A 152 -2.47 24.60 -23.76
CA ALA A 152 -3.59 23.69 -23.73
C ALA A 152 -3.83 23.24 -22.29
N GLU A 153 -5.11 23.14 -21.92
CA GLU A 153 -5.47 22.55 -20.64
C GLU A 153 -4.91 21.12 -20.60
N PRO A 154 -4.20 20.74 -19.52
CA PRO A 154 -3.70 19.39 -19.37
C PRO A 154 -4.87 18.41 -19.45
N GLU A 155 -4.77 17.42 -20.35
CA GLU A 155 -5.72 16.32 -20.40
C GLU A 155 -5.43 15.40 -19.21
N ILE A 156 -6.24 15.55 -18.16
CA ILE A 156 -6.19 14.72 -16.97
C ILE A 156 -7.12 13.53 -17.19
N GLU A 157 -6.54 12.34 -17.20
CA GLU A 157 -7.26 11.09 -17.30
C GLU A 157 -7.37 10.44 -15.92
N GLU A 158 -8.59 10.07 -15.54
CA GLU A 158 -8.80 9.19 -14.39
C GLU A 158 -8.56 7.74 -14.84
N LEU A 159 -7.47 7.14 -14.36
CA LEU A 159 -7.12 5.76 -14.69
C LEU A 159 -7.95 4.75 -13.88
N GLY A 160 -8.42 5.15 -12.70
CA GLY A 160 -9.35 4.37 -11.91
C GLY A 160 -9.35 4.73 -10.43
N THR A 161 -10.30 4.13 -9.71
CA THR A 161 -10.44 4.25 -8.25
C THR A 161 -10.24 2.89 -7.59
N PHE A 162 -9.35 2.85 -6.61
CA PHE A 162 -8.78 1.62 -6.05
C PHE A 162 -8.83 1.64 -4.53
N ALA A 163 -8.93 0.46 -3.90
CA ALA A 163 -8.49 0.35 -2.52
C ALA A 163 -6.95 0.48 -2.47
N LEU A 164 -6.39 0.90 -1.34
CA LEU A 164 -4.94 1.16 -1.25
C LEU A 164 -4.09 -0.04 -1.72
N HIS A 165 -4.45 -1.28 -1.37
CA HIS A 165 -3.68 -2.44 -1.81
C HIS A 165 -3.69 -2.65 -3.34
N ASP A 166 -4.86 -2.50 -3.98
CA ASP A 166 -5.01 -2.59 -5.43
C ASP A 166 -4.23 -1.48 -6.11
N LEU A 167 -4.26 -0.26 -5.55
CA LEU A 167 -3.45 0.84 -6.05
C LEU A 167 -1.95 0.53 -5.98
N LEU A 168 -1.46 0.00 -4.86
CA LEU A 168 -0.03 -0.35 -4.73
C LEU A 168 0.38 -1.45 -5.71
N GLU A 169 -0.51 -2.39 -6.02
CA GLU A 169 -0.29 -3.38 -7.08
C GLU A 169 -0.28 -2.74 -8.47
N GLU A 170 -1.26 -1.90 -8.77
CA GLU A 170 -1.37 -1.16 -10.03
C GLU A 170 -0.14 -0.29 -10.29
N LEU A 171 0.33 0.45 -9.29
CA LEU A 171 1.55 1.24 -9.37
C LEU A 171 2.79 0.38 -9.66
N ARG A 172 2.85 -0.85 -9.12
CA ARG A 172 3.94 -1.78 -9.44
C ARG A 172 3.85 -2.28 -10.89
N ILE A 173 2.64 -2.52 -11.41
CA ILE A 173 2.40 -2.88 -12.82
C ILE A 173 2.87 -1.76 -13.75
N TYR A 174 2.60 -0.49 -13.38
CA TYR A 174 3.13 0.69 -14.08
C TYR A 174 4.63 0.95 -13.84
N GLY A 175 5.31 0.09 -13.09
CA GLY A 175 6.77 0.14 -12.87
C GLY A 175 7.23 1.20 -11.86
N PHE A 176 6.35 1.67 -10.97
CA PHE A 176 6.74 2.53 -9.85
C PHE A 176 7.49 1.74 -8.78
N ARG A 177 8.52 2.39 -8.21
CA ARG A 177 9.30 1.85 -7.10
C ARG A 177 8.63 2.21 -5.77
N PRO A 178 8.84 1.41 -4.71
CA PRO A 178 8.31 1.72 -3.38
C PRO A 178 8.60 3.15 -2.88
N ASP A 179 9.75 3.71 -3.23
CA ASP A 179 10.12 5.08 -2.86
C ASP A 179 9.27 6.15 -3.58
N ASP A 180 8.78 5.87 -4.80
CA ASP A 180 7.97 6.79 -5.60
C ASP A 180 6.61 7.08 -4.95
N TYR A 181 6.07 6.10 -4.21
CA TYR A 181 4.77 6.18 -3.56
C TYR A 181 4.85 5.99 -2.03
N ALA A 182 6.04 6.10 -1.43
CA ALA A 182 6.24 5.93 0.01
C ALA A 182 5.34 6.86 0.84
N GLY A 183 5.09 8.07 0.33
CA GLY A 183 4.20 9.03 0.97
C GLY A 183 2.72 8.66 0.99
N LEU A 184 2.28 7.70 0.16
CA LEU A 184 0.93 7.11 0.24
C LEU A 184 0.82 6.08 1.36
N CYS A 185 1.96 5.50 1.77
CA CYS A 185 2.06 4.50 2.82
C CYS A 185 2.26 5.13 4.21
N GLU A 186 1.98 6.42 4.37
CA GLU A 186 1.98 7.07 5.68
C GLU A 186 0.55 7.23 6.20
N ILE A 187 0.34 6.81 7.44
CA ILE A 187 -0.95 6.89 8.13
C ILE A 187 -0.80 7.91 9.26
N GLU A 188 -1.58 8.98 9.17
CA GLU A 188 -1.82 9.88 10.29
C GLU A 188 -3.04 9.38 11.07
N ALA A 189 -2.87 9.08 12.35
CA ALA A 189 -3.91 8.52 13.20
C ALA A 189 -3.71 8.96 14.65
N SER A 190 -4.77 9.49 15.26
CA SER A 190 -4.80 9.89 16.67
C SER A 190 -5.28 8.77 17.59
N SER A 191 -5.74 7.65 17.02
CA SER A 191 -6.25 6.49 17.75
C SER A 191 -5.89 5.16 17.08
N TRP A 192 -5.82 4.10 17.87
CA TRP A 192 -5.57 2.74 17.36
C TRP A 192 -6.62 2.29 16.33
N GLN A 193 -7.87 2.69 16.52
CA GLN A 193 -8.96 2.39 15.60
C GLN A 193 -8.79 3.06 14.24
N GLU A 194 -8.23 4.27 14.19
CA GLU A 194 -7.91 4.96 12.94
C GLU A 194 -6.82 4.23 12.16
N ILE A 195 -5.76 3.76 12.84
CA ILE A 195 -4.71 2.94 12.21
C ILE A 195 -5.32 1.68 11.60
N LEU A 196 -6.13 0.96 12.37
CA LEU A 196 -6.78 -0.26 11.90
C LEU A 196 -7.70 0.00 10.69
N ARG A 197 -8.41 1.12 10.65
CA ARG A 197 -9.28 1.48 9.51
C ARG A 197 -8.49 1.89 8.27
N ALA A 198 -7.31 2.46 8.45
CA ALA A 198 -6.44 2.86 7.35
C ALA A 198 -5.69 1.67 6.73
N LEU A 199 -5.56 0.56 7.46
CA LEU A 199 -4.90 -0.65 6.97
C LEU A 199 -5.75 -1.39 5.91
N PRO A 200 -5.17 -1.79 4.76
CA PRO A 200 -5.90 -2.52 3.72
C PRO A 200 -6.32 -3.93 4.13
N GLY A 201 -7.47 -4.38 3.65
CA GLY A 201 -7.90 -5.77 3.81
C GLY A 201 -8.57 -6.08 5.14
N ARG A 202 -8.48 -7.34 5.56
CA ARG A 202 -9.17 -7.85 6.76
C ARG A 202 -8.27 -7.70 7.99
N ARG A 203 -8.79 -6.97 8.97
CA ARG A 203 -8.14 -6.73 10.26
C ARG A 203 -8.15 -7.99 11.12
N VAL A 204 -7.09 -8.20 11.88
CA VAL A 204 -7.04 -9.21 12.93
C VAL A 204 -7.64 -8.63 14.21
N GLU A 205 -8.69 -9.23 14.76
CA GLU A 205 -9.49 -8.59 15.83
C GLU A 205 -8.82 -8.57 17.20
N ASN A 206 -7.88 -9.48 17.48
CA ASN A 206 -7.23 -9.63 18.78
C ASN A 206 -5.89 -8.87 18.93
N GLN A 207 -5.73 -7.77 18.20
CA GLN A 207 -4.52 -6.95 18.30
C GLN A 207 -4.56 -6.12 19.58
N ARG A 208 -3.67 -6.43 20.52
CA ARG A 208 -3.55 -5.64 21.75
C ARG A 208 -2.76 -4.36 21.48
N PRO A 209 -3.26 -3.20 21.91
CA PRO A 209 -2.53 -1.93 21.86
C PRO A 209 -1.50 -1.83 23.00
N GLU A 210 -0.74 -2.90 23.26
CA GLU A 210 0.43 -2.79 24.15
C GLU A 210 1.48 -1.92 23.43
N GLU A 211 2.18 -1.05 24.17
CA GLU A 211 2.87 0.18 23.70
C GLU A 211 3.92 0.03 22.58
N ASP A 212 4.24 -1.20 22.14
CA ASP A 212 5.29 -1.51 21.17
C ASP A 212 4.85 -2.38 19.97
N ARG A 213 3.55 -2.64 19.78
CA ARG A 213 3.10 -3.64 18.78
C ARG A 213 2.43 -3.03 17.54
N CYS A 214 2.67 -3.67 16.40
CA CYS A 214 2.22 -3.19 15.08
C CYS A 214 0.75 -3.55 14.83
N ALA A 215 0.01 -2.63 14.20
CA ALA A 215 -1.31 -2.96 13.68
C ALA A 215 -1.14 -3.83 12.42
N VAL A 216 -1.94 -4.88 12.24
CA VAL A 216 -1.79 -5.85 11.14
C VAL A 216 -3.12 -6.10 10.42
N SER A 217 -3.06 -6.32 9.13
CA SER A 217 -4.19 -6.72 8.30
C SER A 217 -3.72 -7.63 7.18
N LEU A 218 -4.65 -8.41 6.63
CA LEU A 218 -4.37 -9.44 5.65
C LEU A 218 -5.30 -9.30 4.45
N VAL A 219 -4.73 -9.43 3.26
CA VAL A 219 -5.47 -9.60 2.00
C VAL A 219 -5.16 -11.00 1.48
N ALA A 220 -6.19 -11.77 1.15
CA ALA A 220 -6.04 -13.06 0.49
C ALA A 220 -6.13 -12.83 -1.03
N HIS A 221 -5.08 -13.21 -1.75
CA HIS A 221 -5.08 -13.16 -3.22
C HIS A 221 -5.74 -14.40 -3.80
N ASN A 222 -5.43 -15.56 -3.21
CA ASN A 222 -6.03 -16.84 -3.53
C ASN A 222 -5.97 -17.75 -2.28
N ARG A 223 -6.24 -19.05 -2.45
CA ARG A 223 -6.24 -20.02 -1.33
C ARG A 223 -4.84 -20.37 -0.79
N GLU A 224 -3.79 -19.92 -1.45
CA GLU A 224 -2.40 -20.30 -1.15
C GLU A 224 -1.49 -19.11 -0.87
N CYS A 225 -1.96 -17.88 -1.11
CA CYS A 225 -1.16 -16.67 -1.12
C CYS A 225 -1.88 -15.48 -0.48
N TRP A 226 -1.17 -14.78 0.40
CA TRP A 226 -1.66 -13.61 1.12
C TRP A 226 -0.66 -12.46 1.09
N THR A 227 -1.17 -11.23 1.18
CA THR A 227 -0.37 -10.05 1.54
C THR A 227 -0.68 -9.65 2.99
N LEU A 228 0.38 -9.36 3.76
CA LEU A 228 0.29 -8.83 5.11
C LEU A 228 0.68 -7.36 5.10
N PHE A 229 -0.25 -6.50 5.52
CA PHE A 229 0.01 -5.09 5.75
C PHE A 229 0.15 -4.83 7.25
N TYR A 230 1.17 -4.06 7.63
CA TYR A 230 1.37 -3.69 9.02
C TYR A 230 1.85 -2.25 9.20
N ALA A 231 1.39 -1.61 10.27
CA ALA A 231 1.72 -0.23 10.59
C ALA A 231 2.76 -0.16 11.71
N VAL A 232 3.87 0.54 11.48
CA VAL A 232 4.96 0.77 12.44
C VAL A 232 5.00 2.25 12.83
N PRO A 233 5.08 2.60 14.12
CA PRO A 233 5.20 4.01 14.52
C PRO A 233 6.50 4.65 13.97
N ILE A 234 6.40 5.87 13.46
CA ILE A 234 7.57 6.66 12.98
C ILE A 234 7.84 7.85 13.91
N ALA A 235 6.79 8.62 14.20
CA ALA A 235 6.80 9.85 14.98
C ALA A 235 5.37 10.14 15.46
N ASP A 236 5.16 11.07 16.39
CA ASP A 236 3.86 11.46 16.96
C ASP A 236 2.66 11.28 16.00
N ASN A 237 1.73 10.39 16.36
CA ASN A 237 0.51 10.05 15.61
C ASN A 237 0.71 9.63 14.13
N ARG A 238 1.94 9.32 13.72
CA ARG A 238 2.32 8.92 12.35
C ARG A 238 2.88 7.51 12.31
N TYR A 239 2.35 6.73 11.38
CA TYR A 239 2.68 5.33 11.21
C TYR A 239 3.07 5.03 9.75
N ARG A 240 4.10 4.21 9.56
CA ARG A 240 4.48 3.67 8.26
C ARG A 240 3.70 2.40 8.02
N LEU A 241 2.88 2.40 6.97
CA LEU A 241 2.33 1.19 6.39
C LEU A 241 3.45 0.47 5.64
N ASN A 242 3.63 -0.80 5.99
CA ASN A 242 4.56 -1.72 5.36
C ASN A 242 3.75 -2.88 4.77
N GLU A 243 4.28 -3.47 3.70
CA GLU A 243 3.66 -4.58 2.99
C GLU A 243 4.64 -5.76 2.91
N LEU A 244 4.16 -6.95 3.21
CA LEU A 244 4.80 -8.22 2.90
C LEU A 244 3.90 -8.98 1.94
N ALA A 245 4.21 -8.90 0.65
CA ALA A 245 3.45 -9.57 -0.40
C ALA A 245 3.84 -11.05 -0.54
N THR A 246 2.92 -11.82 -1.13
CA THR A 246 3.16 -13.19 -1.59
C THR A 246 3.61 -14.17 -0.49
N LEU A 247 2.96 -14.09 0.67
CA LEU A 247 3.23 -14.97 1.80
C LEU A 247 2.46 -16.28 1.69
N SER A 248 3.14 -17.38 2.04
CA SER A 248 2.48 -18.67 2.29
C SER A 248 1.69 -18.64 3.61
N ALA A 249 0.73 -19.54 3.79
CA ALA A 249 -0.04 -19.63 5.04
C ALA A 249 0.86 -19.75 6.28
N LYS A 250 1.93 -20.54 6.16
CA LYS A 250 2.93 -20.74 7.22
C LYS A 250 3.64 -19.43 7.59
N ASP A 251 4.01 -18.64 6.58
CA ASP A 251 4.68 -17.35 6.79
C ASP A 251 3.72 -16.31 7.37
N VAL A 252 2.45 -16.32 6.98
CA VAL A 252 1.41 -15.45 7.57
C VAL A 252 1.29 -15.69 9.07
N TYR A 253 1.06 -16.93 9.51
CA TYR A 253 0.95 -17.24 10.94
C TYR A 253 2.18 -16.79 11.72
N LYS A 254 3.37 -17.05 11.18
CA LYS A 254 4.63 -16.66 11.79
C LYS A 254 4.79 -15.14 11.86
N LYS A 255 4.55 -14.41 10.77
CA LYS A 255 4.73 -12.95 10.71
C LYS A 255 3.71 -12.22 11.57
N VAL A 256 2.46 -12.64 11.58
CA VAL A 256 1.44 -12.07 12.47
C VAL A 256 1.85 -12.26 13.92
N TYR A 257 2.25 -13.46 14.33
CA TYR A 257 2.73 -13.71 15.69
C TYR A 257 3.99 -12.90 16.01
N ASP A 258 4.96 -12.83 15.09
CA ASP A 258 6.19 -12.07 15.28
C ASP A 258 5.93 -10.55 15.46
N LEU A 259 4.94 -9.99 14.75
CA LEU A 259 4.60 -8.56 14.77
C LEU A 259 3.66 -8.17 15.92
N THR A 260 2.73 -9.06 16.28
CA THR A 260 1.67 -8.76 17.25
C THR A 260 1.82 -9.50 18.58
N GLY A 261 2.71 -10.51 18.63
CA GLY A 261 2.86 -11.48 19.73
C GLY A 261 1.54 -12.17 20.10
N CYS A 262 0.59 -12.24 19.15
CA CYS A 262 -0.72 -12.85 19.32
C CYS A 262 -0.95 -13.90 18.23
N LEU A 263 -1.67 -14.97 18.59
CA LEU A 263 -2.12 -15.96 17.64
C LEU A 263 -3.35 -15.46 16.89
N LEU A 264 -3.43 -15.77 15.60
CA LEU A 264 -4.67 -15.61 14.85
C LEU A 264 -5.76 -16.50 15.45
N SER A 265 -6.90 -15.90 15.78
CA SER A 265 -8.06 -16.65 16.25
C SER A 265 -8.65 -17.51 15.13
N VAL A 266 -9.43 -18.54 15.48
CA VAL A 266 -10.15 -19.36 14.50
C VAL A 266 -11.06 -18.50 13.61
N ASN A 267 -11.67 -17.46 14.18
CA ASN A 267 -12.53 -16.55 13.43
C ASN A 267 -11.74 -15.70 12.43
N ASP A 268 -10.60 -15.15 12.84
CA ASP A 268 -9.73 -14.39 11.93
C ASP A 268 -9.24 -15.29 10.78
N ARG A 269 -8.77 -16.50 11.10
CA ARG A 269 -8.32 -17.49 10.09
C ARG A 269 -9.41 -17.76 9.05
N LYS A 270 -10.64 -18.04 9.50
CA LYS A 270 -11.79 -18.25 8.60
C LYS A 270 -12.10 -17.01 7.77
N LYS A 271 -12.06 -15.82 8.37
CA LYS A 271 -12.26 -14.56 7.65
C LYS A 271 -11.24 -14.36 6.54
N VAL A 272 -9.97 -14.71 6.75
CA VAL A 272 -8.91 -14.57 5.74
C VAL A 272 -8.66 -15.84 4.92
N GLN A 273 -9.51 -16.86 5.08
CA GLN A 273 -9.42 -18.16 4.42
C GLN A 273 -8.07 -18.88 4.63
N LEU A 274 -7.42 -18.66 5.76
CA LEU A 274 -6.20 -19.39 6.10
C LEU A 274 -6.54 -20.86 6.46
N PRO A 275 -5.74 -21.84 6.00
CA PRO A 275 -5.88 -23.23 6.43
C PRO A 275 -5.59 -23.38 7.92
N GLU A 276 -6.12 -24.44 8.53
CA GLU A 276 -5.86 -24.71 9.94
C GLU A 276 -4.37 -25.03 10.17
N LEU A 277 -3.82 -24.71 11.34
CA LEU A 277 -2.40 -25.00 11.61
C LEU A 277 -2.10 -26.49 11.52
N ILE A 278 -3.09 -27.35 11.78
CA ILE A 278 -2.90 -28.79 11.65
C ILE A 278 -2.67 -29.21 10.20
N ASP A 279 -3.32 -28.58 9.24
CA ASP A 279 -3.10 -28.88 7.82
C ASP A 279 -1.68 -28.49 7.38
N ILE A 280 -1.07 -27.54 8.09
CA ILE A 280 0.30 -27.08 7.85
C ILE A 280 1.33 -27.93 8.60
N TYR A 281 1.06 -28.27 9.87
CA TYR A 281 2.05 -28.82 10.81
C TYR A 281 1.76 -30.26 11.30
N GLY A 282 0.60 -30.82 10.99
CA GLY A 282 0.12 -32.11 11.54
C GLY A 282 0.99 -33.30 11.16
N GLU A 283 1.47 -33.34 9.91
CA GLU A 283 2.42 -34.38 9.49
C GLU A 283 3.75 -34.25 10.23
N THR A 284 4.23 -33.03 10.44
CA THR A 284 5.45 -32.76 11.20
C THR A 284 5.31 -33.20 12.67
N LEU A 285 4.16 -32.93 13.27
CA LEU A 285 3.84 -33.38 14.63
C LEU A 285 3.82 -34.89 14.74
N SER A 286 3.07 -35.56 13.87
CA SER A 286 2.92 -37.02 13.88
C SER A 286 4.28 -37.71 13.73
N LYS A 287 5.12 -37.22 12.80
CA LYS A 287 6.49 -37.72 12.60
C LYS A 287 7.38 -37.51 13.83
N LYS A 288 7.35 -36.33 14.45
CA LYS A 288 8.21 -36.04 15.61
C LYS A 288 7.80 -36.80 16.86
N MET A 289 6.50 -36.98 17.09
CA MET A 289 5.99 -37.68 18.28
C MET A 289 5.91 -39.20 18.09
N LYS A 290 6.07 -39.70 16.85
CA LYS A 290 5.86 -41.11 16.50
C LYS A 290 4.50 -41.61 16.98
N GLY A 291 3.49 -40.79 16.78
CA GLY A 291 2.12 -41.02 17.21
C GLY A 291 1.13 -40.39 16.25
N ASP A 292 -0.15 -40.66 16.51
CA ASP A 292 -1.25 -40.24 15.68
C ASP A 292 -1.87 -38.97 16.24
N TYR A 293 -2.00 -37.96 15.39
CA TYR A 293 -2.71 -36.75 15.75
C TYR A 293 -4.21 -37.02 15.89
N ILE A 294 -4.79 -36.57 17.00
CA ILE A 294 -6.21 -36.82 17.31
C ILE A 294 -7.09 -35.57 17.22
N GLY A 295 -6.54 -34.36 17.41
CA GLY A 295 -7.36 -33.14 17.37
C GLY A 295 -6.74 -31.92 18.06
N GLY A 296 -7.27 -30.75 17.71
CA GLY A 296 -7.04 -29.49 18.41
C GLY A 296 -8.14 -29.32 19.47
N VAL A 297 -7.75 -29.03 20.71
CA VAL A 297 -8.65 -28.83 21.84
C VAL A 297 -8.34 -27.48 22.51
N PRO A 298 -9.33 -26.79 23.09
CA PRO A 298 -9.08 -25.61 23.89
C PRO A 298 -8.22 -25.93 25.12
N SER A 299 -7.16 -25.15 25.37
CA SER A 299 -6.42 -25.20 26.63
C SER A 299 -7.18 -24.53 27.77
N VAL A 300 -7.05 -25.10 28.98
CA VAL A 300 -7.64 -24.56 30.23
C VAL A 300 -6.68 -23.61 30.97
N ASN A 301 -5.41 -23.56 30.57
CA ASN A 301 -4.33 -22.96 31.38
C ASN A 301 -4.53 -21.46 31.75
N MET A 302 -3.96 -21.09 32.91
CA MET A 302 -4.27 -19.96 33.81
C MET A 302 -4.30 -18.52 33.25
N SER A 303 -3.94 -18.29 31.98
CA SER A 303 -3.88 -16.94 31.40
C SER A 303 -5.21 -16.45 30.81
N LYS A 304 -6.28 -17.27 30.83
CA LYS A 304 -7.57 -17.01 30.15
C LYS A 304 -7.42 -16.66 28.65
N ARG A 305 -6.31 -17.02 28.01
CA ARG A 305 -6.12 -16.85 26.57
C ARG A 305 -6.49 -18.15 25.89
N TYR A 306 -7.40 -18.09 24.92
CA TYR A 306 -7.77 -19.22 24.06
C TYR A 306 -6.53 -19.69 23.28
N ASN A 307 -5.85 -20.71 23.82
CA ASN A 307 -4.76 -21.37 23.14
C ASN A 307 -5.27 -22.71 22.63
N GLU A 308 -5.33 -22.86 21.31
CA GLU A 308 -5.58 -24.14 20.68
C GLU A 308 -4.39 -25.06 20.95
N THR A 309 -4.64 -26.21 21.55
CA THR A 309 -3.64 -27.23 21.86
C THR A 309 -3.89 -28.46 21.01
N TYR A 310 -2.87 -28.87 20.28
CA TYR A 310 -2.87 -30.03 19.42
C TYR A 310 -2.43 -31.25 20.19
N VAL A 311 -3.26 -32.30 20.16
CA VAL A 311 -3.03 -33.52 20.90
C VAL A 311 -2.60 -34.63 19.95
N THR A 312 -1.52 -35.30 20.29
CA THR A 312 -0.99 -36.47 19.59
C THR A 312 -0.92 -37.64 20.56
N VAL A 313 -1.35 -38.82 20.12
CA VAL A 313 -1.38 -40.04 20.94
C VAL A 313 -0.38 -41.04 20.39
N GLN A 314 0.49 -41.56 21.25
CA GLN A 314 1.40 -42.64 20.93
C GLN A 314 1.01 -43.90 21.69
N ASN A 315 0.74 -44.98 20.96
CA ASN A 315 0.55 -46.30 21.55
C ASN A 315 1.92 -46.90 21.92
N ASN A 316 2.03 -47.42 23.13
CA ASN A 316 3.18 -48.21 23.58
C ASN A 316 2.94 -49.71 23.36
N LYS A 317 4.01 -50.49 23.54
CA LYS A 317 3.99 -51.95 23.37
C LYS A 317 3.17 -52.72 24.43
N ASP A 318 2.83 -52.07 25.55
CA ASP A 318 2.12 -52.68 26.69
C ASP A 318 0.66 -52.20 26.80
N ASP A 319 0.06 -51.84 25.66
CA ASP A 319 -1.29 -51.25 25.51
C ASP A 319 -1.51 -49.94 26.30
N SER A 320 -0.42 -49.36 26.82
CA SER A 320 -0.46 -48.05 27.43
C SER A 320 -0.33 -46.93 26.39
N ARG A 321 -0.90 -45.76 26.68
CA ARG A 321 -0.96 -44.63 25.74
C ARG A 321 -0.28 -43.40 26.33
N LEU A 322 0.53 -42.74 25.50
CA LEU A 322 1.18 -41.47 25.81
C LEU A 322 0.48 -40.34 25.07
N PHE A 323 0.18 -39.26 25.80
CA PHE A 323 -0.47 -38.08 25.26
C PHE A 323 0.53 -36.94 25.19
N TYR A 324 0.68 -36.37 24.01
CA TYR A 324 1.53 -35.21 23.76
C TYR A 324 0.65 -34.01 23.44
N PHE A 325 0.84 -32.93 24.18
CA PHE A 325 0.13 -31.67 24.02
C PHE A 325 1.10 -30.61 23.50
N THR A 326 0.77 -30.01 22.36
CA THR A 326 1.56 -28.96 21.72
C THR A 326 0.68 -27.74 21.49
N SER A 327 1.05 -26.58 22.02
CA SER A 327 0.29 -25.35 21.77
C SER A 327 0.46 -24.86 20.33
N ALA A 328 -0.54 -24.16 19.80
CA ALA A 328 -0.45 -23.48 18.50
C ALA A 328 0.77 -22.53 18.41
N GLU A 329 1.11 -21.87 19.51
CA GLU A 329 2.30 -21.00 19.62
C GLU A 329 3.60 -21.77 19.41
N GLU A 330 3.76 -22.94 20.02
CA GLU A 330 4.91 -23.82 19.83
C GLU A 330 5.02 -24.31 18.37
N LEU A 331 3.88 -24.54 17.70
CA LEU A 331 3.88 -24.91 16.27
C LEU A 331 4.33 -23.78 15.35
N ILE A 332 3.90 -22.56 15.62
CA ILE A 332 4.25 -21.39 14.80
C ILE A 332 5.72 -21.02 15.00
N THR A 333 6.19 -21.05 16.25
CA THR A 333 7.58 -20.70 16.62
C THR A 333 8.60 -21.80 16.29
N LEU A 334 8.14 -23.01 15.93
CA LEU A 334 8.92 -24.15 15.44
C LEU A 334 9.92 -23.79 14.33
N GLY A 335 9.62 -22.74 13.56
CA GLY A 335 10.45 -22.22 12.47
C GLY A 335 11.49 -21.16 12.85
N ARG A 336 11.67 -20.80 14.14
CA ARG A 336 12.66 -19.78 14.56
C ARG A 336 13.97 -20.36 15.09
N THR A 337 13.95 -21.54 15.71
CA THR A 337 15.08 -21.97 16.55
C THR A 337 15.76 -23.26 16.09
N GLY A 338 15.15 -24.02 15.17
CA GLY A 338 15.59 -25.39 14.89
C GLY A 338 15.59 -26.29 16.14
N ARG A 339 15.06 -25.81 17.28
CA ARG A 339 15.03 -26.53 18.55
C ARG A 339 13.85 -27.51 18.58
N LYS A 340 13.95 -28.46 19.50
CA LYS A 340 12.87 -29.40 19.84
C LYS A 340 11.57 -28.61 20.08
N ILE A 341 10.46 -29.12 19.55
CA ILE A 341 9.11 -28.66 19.94
C ILE A 341 9.00 -28.93 21.44
N ASN A 342 8.68 -27.91 22.24
CA ASN A 342 8.32 -28.19 23.63
C ASN A 342 6.95 -28.85 23.62
N VAL A 343 6.94 -30.13 24.01
CA VAL A 343 5.72 -30.90 24.13
C VAL A 343 5.50 -31.24 25.59
N HIS A 344 4.28 -31.01 26.06
CA HIS A 344 3.88 -31.52 27.36
C HIS A 344 3.45 -32.97 27.19
N LYS A 345 4.01 -33.87 28.00
CA LYS A 345 3.82 -35.31 27.89
C LYS A 345 3.11 -35.83 29.13
N LEU A 346 2.00 -36.52 28.94
CA LEU A 346 1.24 -37.20 29.99
C LEU A 346 1.17 -38.71 29.74
N GLY A 347 1.07 -39.46 30.83
CA GLY A 347 1.07 -40.92 30.84
C GLY A 347 2.47 -41.55 30.98
N PRO A 348 2.60 -42.85 30.68
CA PRO A 348 1.63 -43.68 29.98
C PRO A 348 0.40 -44.04 30.82
N TYR A 349 -0.77 -44.13 30.17
CA TYR A 349 -2.03 -44.55 30.79
C TYR A 349 -2.50 -45.87 30.22
N LYS A 350 -2.89 -46.80 31.09
CA LYS A 350 -3.63 -48.00 30.69
C LYS A 350 -5.13 -47.76 30.82
N ASP A 351 -5.89 -48.69 30.26
CA ASP A 351 -7.36 -48.70 30.31
C ASP A 351 -7.95 -48.70 31.74
N VAL A 352 -7.15 -49.09 32.74
CA VAL A 352 -7.52 -49.08 34.16
C VAL A 352 -7.22 -47.75 34.85
N ASP A 353 -6.41 -46.88 34.24
CA ASP A 353 -5.93 -45.62 34.81
C ASP A 353 -6.84 -44.42 34.47
N LEU A 354 -8.10 -44.65 34.06
CA LEU A 354 -8.99 -43.61 33.53
C LEU A 354 -9.25 -42.47 34.53
N GLY A 355 -9.41 -42.78 35.81
CA GLY A 355 -9.55 -41.75 36.85
C GLY A 355 -8.30 -40.88 36.98
N LYS A 356 -7.11 -41.48 36.89
CA LYS A 356 -5.84 -40.75 36.92
C LYS A 356 -5.65 -39.92 35.65
N PHE A 357 -6.01 -40.47 34.49
CA PHE A 357 -5.99 -39.76 33.21
C PHE A 357 -6.82 -38.47 33.26
N ILE A 358 -8.05 -38.53 33.78
CA ILE A 358 -8.94 -37.37 33.93
C ILE A 358 -8.29 -36.32 34.82
N VAL A 359 -7.85 -36.71 36.03
CA VAL A 359 -7.22 -35.78 36.99
C VAL A 359 -5.98 -35.11 36.43
N ASP A 360 -5.16 -35.86 35.67
CA ASP A 360 -3.94 -35.33 35.08
C ASP A 360 -4.23 -34.40 33.88
N ILE A 361 -5.35 -34.56 33.15
CA ILE A 361 -5.63 -33.85 31.89
C ILE A 361 -6.54 -32.63 32.05
N GLU A 362 -7.54 -32.70 32.94
CA GLU A 362 -8.48 -31.60 33.21
C GLU A 362 -7.79 -30.24 33.45
N PRO A 363 -6.62 -30.17 34.13
CA PRO A 363 -5.92 -28.90 34.33
C PRO A 363 -5.37 -28.27 33.04
N HIS A 364 -5.24 -29.04 31.96
CA HIS A 364 -4.51 -28.63 30.76
C HIS A 364 -5.41 -28.30 29.57
N VAL A 365 -6.50 -29.04 29.38
CA VAL A 365 -7.38 -28.94 28.22
C VAL A 365 -8.84 -29.17 28.59
N ASP A 366 -9.74 -28.69 27.74
CA ASP A 366 -11.16 -29.01 27.86
C ASP A 366 -11.35 -30.52 27.64
N LEU A 367 -11.70 -31.22 28.72
CA LEU A 367 -11.86 -32.66 28.71
C LEU A 367 -13.01 -33.10 27.80
N LEU A 368 -14.08 -32.32 27.69
CA LEU A 368 -15.23 -32.65 26.85
C LEU A 368 -14.83 -32.63 25.37
N GLU A 369 -14.17 -31.56 24.96
CA GLU A 369 -13.64 -31.42 23.60
C GLU A 369 -12.61 -32.50 23.29
N LEU A 370 -11.73 -32.84 24.24
CA LEU A 370 -10.80 -33.94 24.07
C LEU A 370 -11.53 -35.27 23.86
N ILE A 371 -12.54 -35.58 24.68
CA ILE A 371 -13.34 -36.81 24.54
C ILE A 371 -14.02 -36.87 23.16
N LEU A 372 -14.55 -35.76 22.67
CA LEU A 372 -15.14 -35.67 21.33
C LEU A 372 -14.08 -35.96 20.24
N LYS A 373 -12.90 -35.33 20.32
CA LYS A 373 -11.80 -35.58 19.36
C LYS A 373 -11.28 -37.01 19.40
N LEU A 374 -11.25 -37.64 20.57
CA LEU A 374 -10.90 -39.05 20.72
C LEU A 374 -11.93 -39.98 20.05
N ASP A 375 -13.22 -39.63 20.09
CA ASP A 375 -14.31 -40.40 19.46
C ASP A 375 -14.26 -40.33 17.93
N GLU A 376 -13.84 -39.18 17.40
CA GLU A 376 -13.65 -38.94 15.96
C GLU A 376 -12.40 -39.65 15.38
N SER A 377 -11.55 -40.21 16.24
CA SER A 377 -10.30 -40.84 15.80
C SER A 377 -10.53 -42.05 14.89
N LYS A 378 -9.66 -42.23 13.91
CA LYS A 378 -9.68 -43.42 13.04
C LYS A 378 -9.12 -44.67 13.71
N ILE A 379 -8.56 -44.55 14.92
CA ILE A 379 -7.89 -45.62 15.64
C ILE A 379 -8.86 -46.22 16.66
N GLU A 380 -9.23 -47.49 16.48
CA GLU A 380 -10.25 -48.14 17.31
C GLU A 380 -9.93 -48.07 18.80
N GLY A 381 -8.68 -48.34 19.18
CA GLY A 381 -8.25 -48.27 20.57
C GLY A 381 -8.35 -46.86 21.18
N ILE A 382 -8.35 -45.80 20.38
CA ILE A 382 -8.56 -44.41 20.85
C ILE A 382 -10.06 -44.11 20.94
N ARG A 383 -10.87 -44.58 19.99
CA ARG A 383 -12.33 -44.46 20.06
C ARG A 383 -12.92 -45.19 21.26
N GLU A 384 -12.43 -46.40 21.54
CA GLU A 384 -12.86 -47.16 22.72
C GLU A 384 -12.52 -46.43 24.02
N LEU A 385 -11.36 -45.76 24.08
CA LEU A 385 -10.98 -44.93 25.22
C LEU A 385 -11.99 -43.78 25.40
N SER A 386 -12.39 -43.09 24.33
CA SER A 386 -13.44 -42.06 24.37
C SER A 386 -14.74 -42.60 24.95
N LYS A 387 -15.25 -43.73 24.44
CA LYS A 387 -16.50 -44.35 24.93
C LYS A 387 -16.45 -44.68 26.43
N ARG A 388 -15.29 -45.09 26.94
CA ARG A 388 -15.10 -45.37 28.37
C ARG A 388 -15.03 -44.09 29.20
N LEU A 389 -14.35 -43.06 28.69
CA LEU A 389 -14.30 -41.75 29.35
C LEU A 389 -15.69 -41.09 29.43
N LYS A 390 -16.49 -41.15 28.36
CA LYS A 390 -17.90 -40.69 28.33
C LYS A 390 -18.74 -41.33 29.45
N LYS A 391 -18.62 -42.66 29.62
CA LYS A 391 -19.32 -43.39 30.70
C LYS A 391 -18.91 -42.96 32.11
N ILE A 392 -17.64 -42.62 32.32
CA ILE A 392 -17.14 -42.21 33.65
C ILE A 392 -17.53 -40.75 33.95
N THR A 393 -17.57 -39.91 32.91
CA THR A 393 -17.87 -38.47 33.01
C THR A 393 -19.38 -38.16 32.91
N ASN A 394 -20.24 -39.18 32.76
CA ASN A 394 -21.69 -39.06 32.54
C ASN A 394 -22.05 -38.14 31.34
N LEU A 395 -21.25 -38.21 30.28
CA LEU A 395 -21.49 -37.51 29.02
C LEU A 395 -22.15 -38.49 28.04
N ASP A 396 -23.48 -38.57 28.09
CA ASP A 396 -24.28 -39.30 27.09
C ASP A 396 -24.62 -38.41 25.88
#